data_AF-A0A2D8MRT4-F1
#
_entry.id   AF-A0A2D8MRT4-F1
#
_cell.length_a   1.000
_cell.length_b   1.000
_cell.length_c   1.000
_cell.angle_alpha   90.00
_cell.angle_beta   90.00
_cell.angle_gamma   90.00
#
_symmetry.space_group_name_H-M   'P 1'
#
loop_
_entity.id
_entity.type
_entity.pdbx_description
1 polymer ?
#
loop_
_entity_poly.entity_id
_entity_poly.type
_entity_poly.pdbx_seq_one_letter_code
_entity_poly.pdbx_strand_id
1 'polypeptide(L)' 'MRYVLLIMSMGVLFGQTLDDRYHTTQEIYSLLDSLNQLEELDGWFHLDTIGFSTHESIPILAVRISDNAHQK' A
#
# COMPACT_ATOMS: atom_id res chain seq x y z
N MET A 1 -21.15 -22.39 23.16
CA MET A 1 -19.98 -21.50 23.33
C MET A 1 -18.82 -21.78 22.36
N ARG A 2 -18.61 -23.00 21.85
CA ARG A 2 -17.43 -23.34 21.02
C ARG A 2 -17.28 -22.56 19.70
N TYR A 3 -18.38 -22.09 19.11
CA TYR A 3 -18.37 -21.43 17.79
C TYR A 3 -18.60 -19.92 17.83
N VAL A 4 -18.77 -19.34 19.03
CA VAL A 4 -19.09 -17.91 19.19
C VAL A 4 -17.90 -17.03 18.75
N LEU A 5 -16.67 -17.47 19.00
CA LEU A 5 -15.45 -16.79 18.54
C LEU A 5 -15.35 -16.73 17.01
N LEU A 6 -15.81 -17.78 16.31
CA LEU A 6 -15.74 -17.91 14.86
C LEU A 6 -16.77 -17.02 14.14
N ILE A 7 -17.92 -16.79 14.79
CA ILE A 7 -18.94 -15.83 14.35
C ILE A 7 -18.47 -14.39 14.57
N MET A 8 -17.73 -14.12 15.66
CA MET A 8 -17.16 -12.79 15.93
C MET A 8 -16.07 -12.38 14.92
N SER A 9 -15.34 -13.35 14.35
CA SER A 9 -14.35 -13.11 13.28
C SER A 9 -14.96 -12.91 11.89
N MET A 10 -16.26 -13.16 11.70
CA MET A 10 -16.97 -12.86 10.44
C MET A 10 -17.53 -11.43 10.41
N GLY A 11 -16.92 -10.50 11.16
CA GLY A 11 -17.10 -9.07 10.88
C GLY A 11 -16.81 -8.85 9.40
N VAL A 12 -17.80 -8.34 8.68
CA VAL A 12 -17.71 -8.15 7.22
C VAL A 12 -16.45 -7.34 6.95
N LEU A 13 -15.49 -7.93 6.21
CA LEU A 13 -14.29 -7.26 5.75
C LEU A 13 -14.73 -6.23 4.71
N PHE A 14 -15.19 -5.07 5.18
CA PHE A 14 -15.40 -3.92 4.33
C PHE A 14 -14.01 -3.37 3.98
N GLY A 15 -13.66 -3.41 2.69
CA GLY A 15 -12.51 -2.67 2.20
C GLY A 15 -12.67 -1.18 2.53
N GLN A 16 -11.55 -0.48 2.72
CA GLN A 16 -11.61 0.97 2.88
C GLN A 16 -12.24 1.61 1.63
N THR A 17 -13.14 2.57 1.84
CA THR A 17 -13.70 3.37 0.74
C THR A 17 -12.55 4.12 0.07
N LEU A 18 -12.40 3.96 -1.24
CA LEU A 18 -11.42 4.70 -2.01
C LEU A 18 -11.85 6.18 -2.12
N ASP A 19 -10.90 7.11 -1.98
CA ASP A 19 -11.10 8.51 -2.36
C ASP A 19 -11.31 8.56 -3.88
N ASP A 20 -12.45 9.09 -4.31
CA ASP A 20 -12.90 9.06 -5.70
C ASP A 20 -12.39 10.24 -6.54
N ARG A 21 -11.66 11.15 -5.91
CA ARG A 21 -11.09 12.33 -6.55
C ARG A 21 -9.81 11.99 -7.30
N TYR A 22 -9.45 12.87 -8.25
CA TYR A 22 -8.11 12.83 -8.83
C TYR A 22 -7.07 13.29 -7.80
N HIS A 23 -5.92 12.62 -7.81
CA HIS A 23 -4.78 12.95 -6.96
C HIS A 23 -3.67 13.62 -7.75
N THR A 24 -3.01 14.58 -7.11
CA THR A 24 -1.74 15.13 -7.58
C THR A 24 -0.61 14.14 -7.36
N THR A 25 0.47 14.27 -8.13
CA THR A 25 1.68 13.46 -7.96
C THR A 25 2.22 13.52 -6.53
N GLN A 26 2.21 14.69 -5.90
CA GLN A 26 2.68 14.89 -4.53
C GLN A 26 1.83 14.13 -3.49
N GLU A 27 0.51 14.12 -3.66
CA GLU A 27 -0.40 13.37 -2.78
C GLU A 27 -0.15 11.86 -2.89
N ILE A 28 0.02 11.36 -4.12
CA ILE A 28 0.35 9.94 -4.35
C ILE A 28 1.69 9.60 -3.70
N TYR A 29 2.72 10.42 -3.88
CA TYR A 29 4.03 10.17 -3.27
C TYR A 29 3.98 10.16 -1.75
N SER A 30 3.29 11.13 -1.16
CA SER A 30 3.11 11.20 0.29
C SER A 30 2.39 9.97 0.84
N LEU A 31 1.35 9.49 0.13
CA LEU A 31 0.62 8.29 0.50
C LEU A 31 1.50 7.04 0.41
N LEU A 32 2.19 6.83 -0.71
CA LEU A 32 3.05 5.67 -0.91
C LEU A 32 4.20 5.61 0.11
N ASP A 33 4.82 6.75 0.41
CA ASP A 33 5.85 6.85 1.44
C ASP A 33 5.30 6.55 2.83
N SER A 34 4.10 7.07 3.15
CA SER A 34 3.42 6.76 4.42
C SER A 34 3.14 5.27 4.57
N LEU A 35 2.63 4.60 3.52
CA LEU A 35 2.38 3.16 3.53
C LEU A 35 3.66 2.35 3.70
N ASN A 36 4.76 2.76 3.07
CA ASN A 36 6.06 2.09 3.16
C ASN A 36 6.69 2.20 4.57
N GLN A 37 6.19 3.09 5.43
CA GLN A 37 6.67 3.30 6.79
C GLN A 37 5.78 2.64 7.86
N LEU A 38 4.64 2.05 7.48
CA LEU A 38 3.75 1.37 8.42
C LEU A 38 4.36 0.03 8.85
N GLU A 39 4.58 -0.13 10.16
CA GLU A 39 5.10 -1.37 10.75
C GLU A 39 4.21 -2.59 10.42
N GLU A 40 2.89 -2.40 10.33
CA GLU A 40 1.93 -3.46 10.00
C GLU A 40 2.11 -4.01 8.58
N LEU A 41 2.73 -3.23 7.69
CA LEU A 41 3.00 -3.58 6.31
C LEU A 41 4.46 -4.00 6.08
N ASP A 42 5.28 -4.06 7.14
CA ASP A 42 6.67 -4.49 7.02
C ASP A 42 6.77 -5.90 6.43
N GLY A 43 7.66 -6.06 5.46
CA GLY A 43 7.80 -7.28 4.66
C GLY A 43 6.70 -7.54 3.62
N TRP A 44 5.56 -6.83 3.68
CA TRP A 44 4.42 -6.98 2.75
C TRP A 44 4.39 -5.92 1.65
N PHE A 45 4.87 -4.71 1.94
CA PHE A 45 4.85 -3.54 1.05
C PHE A 45 6.27 -3.02 0.85
N HIS A 46 6.71 -2.88 -0.40
CA HIS A 46 8.01 -2.31 -0.72
C HIS A 46 7.88 -1.30 -1.85
N LEU A 47 8.22 -0.05 -1.56
CA LEU A 47 8.27 1.05 -2.52
C LEU A 47 9.68 1.17 -3.12
N ASP A 48 9.78 1.18 -4.44
CA ASP A 48 11.05 1.37 -5.16
C ASP A 48 10.94 2.49 -6.22
N THR A 49 12.06 3.13 -6.52
CA THR A 49 12.18 4.06 -7.65
C THR A 49 12.86 3.35 -8.80
N ILE A 50 12.11 3.05 -9.86
CA ILE A 50 12.61 2.23 -10.98
C ILE A 50 13.20 3.05 -12.13
N GLY A 51 13.16 4.38 -12.02
CA GLY A 51 13.73 5.28 -13.01
C GLY A 51 13.18 6.69 -12.88
N PHE A 52 13.42 7.48 -13.92
CA PHE A 52 12.96 8.86 -14.01
C PHE A 52 12.36 9.12 -15.40
N SER A 53 11.40 10.03 -15.47
CA SER A 53 10.85 10.50 -16.74
C SER A 53 11.90 11.25 -17.56
N THR A 54 11.76 11.23 -18.88
CA THR A 54 12.78 11.75 -19.80
C THR A 54 12.87 13.28 -19.85
N HIS A 55 11.79 14.00 -19.54
CA HIS A 55 11.74 15.46 -19.70
C HIS A 55 11.93 16.21 -18.38
N GLU A 56 11.14 15.86 -17.37
CA GLU A 56 11.07 16.60 -16.11
C GLU A 56 11.83 15.89 -14.98
N SER A 57 12.48 14.75 -15.26
CA SER A 57 13.18 13.92 -14.27
C SER A 57 12.30 13.56 -13.07
N ILE A 58 11.02 13.29 -13.33
CA ILE A 58 10.05 12.87 -12.31
C ILE A 58 10.32 11.40 -11.96
N PRO A 59 10.41 11.02 -10.67
CA PRO A 59 10.66 9.64 -10.29
C PRO A 59 9.48 8.72 -10.69
N ILE A 60 9.82 7.60 -11.33
CA ILE A 60 8.88 6.52 -11.63
C ILE A 60 8.91 5.57 -10.45
N LEU A 61 7.83 5.59 -9.66
CA LEU A 61 7.68 4.75 -8.49
C LEU A 61 6.96 3.45 -8.84
N ALA A 62 7.40 2.35 -8.22
CA ALA A 62 6.73 1.06 -8.29
C ALA A 62 6.56 0.49 -6.88
N VAL A 63 5.43 -0.17 -6.65
CA VAL A 63 5.15 -0.86 -5.39
C VAL A 63 5.11 -2.36 -5.65
N ARG A 64 5.84 -3.12 -4.84
CA ARG A 64 5.69 -4.57 -4.75
C ARG A 64 4.86 -4.91 -3.50
N ILE A 65 3.82 -5.72 -3.70
CA ILE A 65 2.98 -6.25 -2.64
C ILE A 65 3.03 -7.78 -2.70
N SER A 66 3.61 -8.40 -1.68
CA SER A 66 3.81 -9.84 -1.56
C SER A 66 4.17 -10.19 -0.12
N ASP A 67 3.90 -11.41 0.32
CA ASP A 67 4.37 -12.01 1.57
C ASP A 67 5.90 -11.93 1.79
N ASN A 68 6.68 -11.65 0.74
CA ASN A 68 8.13 -11.45 0.80
C ASN A 68 8.57 -10.22 -0.01
N ALA A 69 7.84 -9.10 0.11
CA ALA A 69 8.08 -7.89 -0.68
C ALA A 69 9.48 -7.26 -0.49
N HIS A 70 10.22 -7.64 0.55
CA HIS A 70 11.60 -7.22 0.76
C HIS A 70 12.62 -7.95 -0.14
N GLN A 71 12.27 -9.12 -0.71
CA GLN A 71 13.19 -9.93 -1.51
C GLN A 71 13.17 -9.49 -2.98
N LYS A 72 14.33 -9.07 -3.52
CA LYS A 72 14.48 -8.70 -4.94
C LYS A 72 14.58 -9.91 -5.85
#